data_AF-A0A925QNM7-F1
#
_entry.id   AF-A0A925QNM7-F1
#
_cell.length_a   1.000
_cell.length_b   1.000
_cell.length_c   1.000
_cell.angle_alpha   90.00
_cell.angle_beta   90.00
_cell.angle_gamma   90.00
#
_symmetry.space_group_name_H-M   'P 1'
#
loop_
_entity.id
_entity.type
_entity.pdbx_description
1 polymer ?
#
loop_
_entity_poly.entity_id
_entity_poly.type
_entity_poly.pdbx_seq_one_letter_code
_entity_poly.pdbx_strand_id
1 'polypeptide(L)'
;MPAPAQRAALQLVAAELFSSASFKFEPALMSRLGVDHFERSASGSGVDYSLPTAVLTLQRPALDTLMSDSLAARLADAESKVTDPRSLVSFAEVQQRLSDAVWSELAPAKTNAGGEIDSLRRNLQREHLRRLASALVRPGAAAAADVRPVMRQAALQLQARLKLALDGPAGRTRSALVRAHLEDSLATLSDALKAPLAKQGV
;
A
#
# COMPACT_ATOMS: atom_id res chain seq x y z
N MET A 1 -2.14 -22.76 10.61
CA MET A 1 -3.13 -22.30 9.61
C MET A 1 -2.74 -22.84 8.23
N PRO A 2 -3.58 -23.65 7.56
CA PRO A 2 -3.31 -24.13 6.21
C PRO A 2 -3.16 -22.99 5.20
N ALA A 3 -2.31 -23.15 4.17
CA ALA A 3 -2.05 -22.10 3.18
C ALA A 3 -3.31 -21.58 2.44
N PRO A 4 -4.31 -22.41 2.07
CA PRO A 4 -5.55 -21.91 1.48
C PRO A 4 -6.30 -20.92 2.38
N ALA A 5 -6.33 -21.16 3.69
CA ALA A 5 -6.98 -20.28 4.65
C ALA A 5 -6.21 -18.95 4.80
N GLN A 6 -4.87 -18.98 4.73
CA GLN A 6 -4.05 -17.76 4.72
C GLN A 6 -4.30 -16.90 3.47
N ARG A 7 -4.38 -17.53 2.29
CA ARG A 7 -4.70 -16.83 1.03
C ARG A 7 -6.11 -16.23 1.06
N ALA A 8 -7.10 -16.97 1.58
CA ALA A 8 -8.46 -16.47 1.73
C ALA A 8 -8.54 -15.28 2.70
N ALA A 9 -7.85 -15.35 3.84
CA ALA A 9 -7.77 -14.24 4.79
C ALA A 9 -7.10 -13.00 4.16
N LEU A 10 -5.98 -13.19 3.45
CA LEU A 10 -5.31 -12.10 2.73
C LEU A 10 -6.21 -11.48 1.67
N GLN A 11 -6.95 -12.30 0.93
CA GLN A 11 -7.90 -11.83 -0.07
C GLN A 11 -9.04 -11.02 0.57
N LEU A 12 -9.58 -11.47 1.69
CA LEU A 12 -10.63 -10.75 2.42
C LEU A 12 -10.14 -9.38 2.90
N VAL A 13 -8.98 -9.33 3.55
CA VAL A 13 -8.37 -8.06 3.98
C VAL A 13 -8.11 -7.15 2.78
N ALA A 14 -7.57 -7.68 1.69
CA ALA A 14 -7.30 -6.92 0.47
C ALA A 14 -8.57 -6.37 -0.19
N ALA A 15 -9.64 -7.17 -0.22
CA ALA A 15 -10.91 -6.81 -0.86
C ALA A 15 -11.70 -5.79 -0.04
N GLU A 16 -11.68 -5.91 1.29
CA GLU A 16 -12.52 -5.08 2.17
C GLU A 16 -11.75 -3.89 2.75
N LEU A 17 -10.64 -4.14 3.46
CA LEU A 17 -9.94 -3.10 4.21
C LEU A 17 -9.20 -2.12 3.29
N PHE A 18 -8.65 -2.62 2.18
CA PHE A 18 -7.94 -1.79 1.22
C PHE A 18 -8.83 -1.25 0.11
N SER A 19 -10.13 -1.52 0.11
CA SER A 19 -11.04 -0.93 -0.87
C SER A 19 -11.60 0.40 -0.38
N SER A 20 -11.45 1.47 -1.16
CA SER A 20 -12.13 2.74 -0.87
C SER A 20 -13.66 2.61 -0.95
N ALA A 21 -14.18 1.62 -1.70
CA ALA A 21 -15.61 1.37 -1.80
C ALA A 21 -16.23 0.86 -0.49
N SER A 22 -15.43 0.30 0.43
CA SER A 22 -15.88 -0.18 1.74
C SER A 22 -16.02 0.95 2.77
N PHE A 23 -15.65 2.19 2.43
CA PHE A 23 -15.72 3.37 3.29
C PHE A 23 -16.68 4.43 2.74
N LYS A 24 -17.87 4.00 2.33
CA LYS A 24 -18.95 4.89 1.89
C LYS A 24 -19.87 5.20 3.06
N PHE A 25 -19.99 6.48 3.39
CA PHE A 25 -20.84 6.96 4.47
C PHE A 25 -21.81 8.01 3.94
N GLU A 26 -22.99 8.08 4.55
CA GLU A 26 -23.98 9.11 4.24
C GLU A 26 -23.40 10.52 4.52
N PRO A 27 -23.49 11.47 3.58
CA PRO A 27 -22.98 12.83 3.78
C PRO A 27 -23.54 13.51 5.03
N ALA A 28 -24.80 13.23 5.36
CA ALA A 28 -25.46 13.74 6.56
C ALA A 28 -24.86 13.21 7.88
N LEU A 29 -24.23 12.04 7.87
CA LEU A 29 -23.48 11.52 9.01
C LEU A 29 -22.10 12.18 9.10
N MET A 30 -21.41 12.34 7.97
CA MET A 30 -20.08 12.94 7.93
C MET A 30 -20.07 14.41 8.36
N SER A 31 -21.10 15.18 8.00
CA SER A 31 -21.23 16.57 8.43
C SER A 31 -21.41 16.73 9.94
N ARG A 32 -21.89 15.68 10.64
CA ARG A 32 -22.09 15.68 12.09
C ARG A 32 -20.84 15.28 12.88
N LEU A 33 -19.84 14.67 12.24
CA LEU A 33 -18.57 14.31 12.88
C LEU A 33 -17.57 15.48 12.92
N GLY A 34 -17.79 16.51 12.11
CA GLY A 34 -16.80 17.53 11.81
C GLY A 34 -16.66 18.67 12.79
N VAL A 35 -17.52 18.80 13.82
CA VAL A 35 -17.40 19.93 14.75
C VAL A 35 -17.84 19.56 16.16
N ASP A 36 -16.87 19.32 17.04
CA ASP A 36 -17.10 19.47 18.48
C ASP A 36 -16.73 20.90 18.89
N HIS A 37 -17.75 21.74 19.06
CA HIS A 37 -17.57 23.13 19.48
C HIS A 37 -17.20 23.26 20.97
N PHE A 38 -17.29 22.16 21.75
CA PHE A 38 -17.05 22.14 23.19
C PHE A 38 -15.60 21.76 23.52
N GLU A 39 -14.89 21.07 22.63
CA GLU A 39 -13.46 20.74 22.76
C GLU A 39 -12.54 21.72 22.03
N ARG A 40 -12.71 23.04 22.25
CA ARG A 40 -11.68 24.02 21.85
C ARG A 40 -10.48 23.90 22.80
N SER A 41 -9.73 22.80 22.67
CA SER A 41 -8.45 22.61 23.35
C SER A 41 -7.47 23.71 22.91
N ALA A 42 -6.70 24.24 23.84
CA ALA A 42 -5.81 25.40 23.66
C ALA A 42 -4.67 25.18 22.64
N SER A 43 -4.53 24.00 22.05
CA SER A 43 -3.65 23.74 20.91
C SER A 43 -4.46 23.74 19.61
N GLY A 44 -4.26 24.73 18.76
CA GLY A 44 -4.99 24.96 17.50
C GLY A 44 -4.84 23.89 16.40
N SER A 45 -5.00 22.61 16.72
CA SER A 45 -5.21 21.55 15.74
C SER A 45 -6.63 21.64 15.20
N GLY A 46 -6.74 21.80 13.87
CA GLY A 46 -7.97 22.07 13.14
C GLY A 46 -9.16 21.20 13.53
N VAL A 47 -10.31 21.85 13.61
CA VAL A 47 -11.57 21.34 14.18
C VAL A 47 -12.28 20.35 13.24
N ASP A 48 -11.86 20.23 11.98
CA ASP A 48 -12.56 19.44 10.96
C ASP A 48 -12.15 17.96 10.95
N TYR A 49 -13.14 17.07 11.03
CA TYR A 49 -12.95 15.62 10.87
C TYR A 49 -12.51 15.25 9.44
N SER A 50 -11.36 14.59 9.33
CA SER A 50 -10.84 14.05 8.06
C SER A 50 -11.10 12.55 7.95
N LEU A 51 -12.13 12.17 7.19
CA LEU A 51 -12.40 10.77 6.84
C LEU A 51 -11.16 10.07 6.20
N PRO A 52 -10.44 10.69 5.24
CA PRO A 52 -9.23 10.08 4.69
C PRO A 52 -8.13 9.79 5.71
N THR A 53 -8.03 10.59 6.78
CA THR A 53 -7.08 10.34 7.86
C THR A 53 -7.55 9.19 8.74
N ALA A 54 -8.83 9.18 9.13
CA ALA A 54 -9.41 8.11 9.96
C ALA A 54 -9.31 6.73 9.28
N VAL A 55 -9.66 6.64 7.99
CA VAL A 55 -9.55 5.41 7.21
C VAL A 55 -8.09 4.94 7.12
N LEU A 56 -7.14 5.86 6.89
CA LEU A 56 -5.72 5.50 6.83
C LEU A 56 -5.22 4.96 8.19
N THR A 57 -5.68 5.53 9.30
CA THR A 57 -5.37 5.01 10.65
C THR A 57 -5.81 3.56 10.82
N LEU A 58 -6.97 3.19 10.26
CA LEU A 58 -7.45 1.81 10.28
C LEU A 58 -6.64 0.88 9.37
N GLN A 59 -6.17 1.38 8.22
CA GLN A 59 -5.43 0.59 7.23
C GLN A 59 -3.96 0.34 7.61
N ARG A 60 -3.34 1.25 8.36
CA ARG A 60 -1.91 1.19 8.72
C ARG A 60 -1.50 -0.10 9.45
N PRO A 61 -2.20 -0.60 10.48
CA PRO A 61 -1.82 -1.83 11.17
C PRO A 61 -1.75 -3.06 10.24
N ALA A 62 -2.63 -3.11 9.23
CA ALA A 62 -2.58 -4.17 8.24
C ALA A 62 -1.34 -4.04 7.34
N LEU A 63 -0.98 -2.82 6.92
CA LEU A 63 0.27 -2.57 6.20
C LEU A 63 1.51 -2.89 7.07
N ASP A 64 1.51 -2.49 8.34
CA ASP A 64 2.57 -2.81 9.30
C ASP A 64 2.81 -4.31 9.37
N THR A 65 1.73 -5.09 9.50
CA THR A 65 1.81 -6.55 9.58
C THR A 65 2.27 -7.16 8.25
N LEU A 66 1.63 -6.81 7.14
CA LEU A 66 1.85 -7.44 5.84
C LEU A 66 3.20 -7.08 5.21
N MET A 67 3.79 -5.94 5.56
CA MET A 67 5.10 -5.50 5.06
C MET A 67 6.23 -5.71 6.07
N SER A 68 5.97 -6.35 7.22
CA SER A 68 6.97 -6.52 8.27
C SER A 68 8.05 -7.55 7.94
N ASP A 69 9.27 -7.27 8.41
CA ASP A 69 10.38 -8.23 8.42
C ASP A 69 10.04 -9.48 9.24
N SER A 70 9.24 -9.34 10.31
CA SER A 70 8.81 -10.46 11.14
C SER A 70 7.85 -11.41 10.42
N LEU A 71 6.94 -10.90 9.57
CA LEU A 71 6.16 -11.76 8.69
C LEU A 71 7.07 -12.47 7.68
N ALA A 72 8.00 -11.75 7.06
CA ALA A 72 8.92 -12.35 6.10
C ALA A 72 9.76 -13.47 6.71
N ALA A 73 10.35 -13.24 7.89
CA ALA A 73 11.12 -14.25 8.61
C ALA A 73 10.27 -15.48 8.94
N ARG A 74 9.02 -15.29 9.41
CA ARG A 74 8.11 -16.41 9.69
C ARG A 74 7.77 -17.23 8.44
N LEU A 75 7.60 -16.58 7.29
CA LEU A 75 7.30 -17.27 6.03
C LEU A 75 8.54 -18.03 5.51
N ALA A 76 9.73 -17.44 5.60
CA ALA A 76 10.98 -18.12 5.27
C ALA A 76 11.25 -19.33 6.17
N ASP A 77 11.07 -19.18 7.48
CA ASP A 77 11.22 -20.28 8.44
C ASP A 77 10.25 -21.44 8.18
N ALA A 78 9.07 -21.15 7.61
CA ALA A 78 8.08 -22.15 7.28
C ALA A 78 8.52 -23.08 6.14
N GLU A 79 9.39 -22.62 5.23
CA GLU A 79 9.88 -23.43 4.10
C GLU A 79 10.62 -24.69 4.58
N SER A 80 11.37 -24.59 5.68
CA SER A 80 12.08 -25.71 6.29
C SER A 80 11.17 -26.73 7.00
N LYS A 81 9.88 -26.41 7.18
CA LYS A 81 8.93 -27.16 8.02
C LYS A 81 7.86 -27.90 7.22
N VAL A 82 7.95 -27.89 5.89
CA VAL A 82 6.97 -28.52 4.99
C VAL A 82 7.63 -29.43 3.96
N THR A 83 6.89 -30.45 3.52
CA THR A 83 7.35 -31.40 2.49
C THR A 83 7.37 -30.77 1.09
N ASP A 84 6.40 -29.88 0.78
CA ASP A 84 6.36 -29.13 -0.48
C ASP A 84 6.28 -27.61 -0.20
N PRO A 85 7.39 -26.88 -0.34
CA PRO A 85 7.42 -25.42 -0.17
C PRO A 85 6.47 -24.66 -1.10
N ARG A 86 6.12 -25.20 -2.28
CA ARG A 86 5.19 -24.53 -3.22
C ARG A 86 3.77 -24.44 -2.68
N SER A 87 3.44 -25.26 -1.69
CA SER A 87 2.13 -25.20 -1.03
C SER A 87 1.99 -23.96 -0.15
N LEU A 88 3.11 -23.38 0.33
CA LEU A 88 3.13 -22.22 1.21
C LEU A 88 2.80 -20.91 0.50
N VAL A 89 2.36 -19.92 1.30
CA VAL A 89 2.28 -18.53 0.86
C VAL A 89 3.65 -17.91 1.04
N SER A 90 4.28 -17.47 -0.04
CA SER A 90 5.59 -16.81 0.04
C SER A 90 5.45 -15.32 0.37
N PHE A 91 6.52 -14.73 0.91
CA PHE A 91 6.55 -13.29 1.15
C PHE A 91 6.38 -12.49 -0.15
N ALA A 92 6.94 -12.99 -1.26
CA ALA A 92 6.74 -12.42 -2.59
C ALA A 92 5.27 -12.44 -3.02
N GLU A 93 4.55 -13.54 -2.77
CA GLU A 93 3.12 -13.63 -3.05
C GLU A 93 2.32 -12.60 -2.23
N VAL A 94 2.67 -12.41 -0.94
CA VAL A 94 2.02 -11.40 -0.08
C VAL A 94 2.24 -9.99 -0.62
N GLN A 95 3.49 -9.61 -0.92
CA GLN A 95 3.79 -8.26 -1.42
C GLN A 95 3.13 -7.99 -2.78
N GLN A 96 3.09 -9.00 -3.66
CA GLN A 96 2.40 -8.87 -4.95
C GLN A 96 0.91 -8.61 -4.76
N ARG A 97 0.22 -9.44 -3.97
CA ARG A 97 -1.22 -9.30 -3.70
C ARG A 97 -1.55 -7.97 -3.02
N LEU A 98 -0.71 -7.54 -2.08
CA LEU A 98 -0.84 -6.25 -1.41
C LEU A 98 -0.74 -5.09 -2.42
N SER A 99 0.29 -5.10 -3.27
CA SER A 99 0.49 -4.08 -4.30
C SER A 99 -0.65 -4.07 -5.31
N ASP A 100 -1.18 -5.23 -5.70
CA ASP A 100 -2.33 -5.33 -6.60
C ASP A 100 -3.60 -4.74 -5.98
N ALA A 101 -3.84 -4.98 -4.69
CA ALA A 101 -4.98 -4.43 -3.96
C ALA A 101 -4.89 -2.91 -3.77
N VAL A 102 -3.74 -2.41 -3.34
CA VAL A 102 -3.51 -0.98 -3.09
C VAL A 102 -3.58 -0.16 -4.39
N TRP A 103 -3.10 -0.73 -5.49
CA TRP A 103 -3.00 -0.09 -6.81
C TRP A 103 -4.00 -0.65 -7.82
N SER A 104 -5.17 -1.09 -7.36
CA SER A 104 -6.17 -1.78 -8.19
C SER A 104 -6.65 -0.95 -9.40
N GLU A 105 -6.51 0.37 -9.33
CA GLU A 105 -6.86 1.34 -10.38
C GLU A 105 -5.84 1.38 -11.53
N LEU A 106 -4.68 0.73 -11.36
CA LEU A 106 -3.68 0.54 -12.42
C LEU A 106 -3.90 -0.75 -13.23
N ALA A 107 -4.90 -1.57 -12.89
CA ALA A 107 -5.14 -2.84 -13.56
C ALA A 107 -5.62 -2.63 -15.02
N PRO A 108 -5.06 -3.34 -16.02
CA PRO A 108 -5.42 -3.17 -17.43
C PRO A 108 -6.89 -3.50 -17.75
N ALA A 109 -7.48 -4.42 -16.98
CA ALA A 109 -8.80 -5.00 -17.23
C ALA A 109 -9.99 -4.15 -16.75
N LYS A 110 -9.77 -3.03 -16.03
CA LYS A 110 -10.83 -2.07 -15.75
C LYS A 110 -11.06 -1.24 -17.01
N THR A 111 -11.88 -1.79 -17.92
CA THR A 111 -12.28 -1.24 -19.23
C THR A 111 -12.96 0.13 -19.18
N ASN A 112 -13.23 0.66 -17.98
CA ASN A 112 -13.44 2.09 -17.77
C ASN A 112 -12.09 2.75 -17.48
N ALA A 113 -11.41 3.16 -18.55
CA ALA A 113 -10.20 3.96 -18.53
C ALA A 113 -10.38 5.22 -17.66
N GLY A 114 -9.95 5.14 -16.40
CA GLY A 114 -10.04 6.25 -15.45
C GLY A 114 -10.84 5.94 -14.19
N GLY A 115 -10.63 4.78 -13.54
CA GLY A 115 -11.08 4.62 -12.16
C GLY A 115 -10.57 5.79 -11.33
N GLU A 116 -11.48 6.60 -10.77
CA GLU A 116 -11.10 7.73 -9.94
C GLU A 116 -10.26 7.22 -8.77
N ILE A 117 -9.03 7.73 -8.67
CA ILE A 117 -8.21 7.48 -7.49
C ILE A 117 -8.62 8.52 -6.47
N ASP A 118 -9.64 8.23 -5.66
CA ASP A 118 -10.17 9.14 -4.63
C ASP A 118 -9.14 9.45 -3.53
N SER A 119 -9.48 10.37 -2.62
CA SER A 119 -8.57 10.78 -1.53
C SER A 119 -8.20 9.64 -0.57
N LEU A 120 -9.11 8.70 -0.30
CA LEU A 120 -8.85 7.54 0.57
C LEU A 120 -7.79 6.64 -0.08
N ARG A 121 -8.01 6.35 -1.37
CA ARG A 121 -7.10 5.55 -2.20
C ARG A 121 -5.73 6.20 -2.30
N ARG A 122 -5.67 7.49 -2.61
CA ARG A 122 -4.39 8.22 -2.71
C ARG A 122 -3.61 8.20 -1.39
N ASN A 123 -4.29 8.31 -0.25
CA ASN A 123 -3.66 8.19 1.07
C ASN A 123 -3.02 6.81 1.29
N LEU A 124 -3.78 5.74 1.02
CA LEU A 124 -3.27 4.37 1.14
C LEU A 124 -2.08 4.11 0.21
N GLN A 125 -2.16 4.55 -1.04
CA GLN A 125 -1.10 4.42 -2.03
C GLN A 125 0.18 5.14 -1.61
N ARG A 126 0.08 6.38 -1.09
CA ARG A 126 1.23 7.13 -0.55
C ARG A 126 1.86 6.43 0.65
N GLU A 127 1.03 5.89 1.55
CA GLU A 127 1.52 5.16 2.72
C GLU A 127 2.29 3.89 2.32
N HIS A 128 1.73 3.09 1.43
CA HIS A 128 2.39 1.92 0.87
C HIS A 128 3.69 2.29 0.15
N LEU A 129 3.66 3.33 -0.70
CA LEU A 129 4.83 3.81 -1.43
C LEU A 129 5.96 4.25 -0.49
N ARG A 130 5.64 5.01 0.56
CA ARG A 130 6.62 5.45 1.56
C ARG A 130 7.32 4.27 2.22
N ARG A 131 6.56 3.24 2.61
CA ARG A 131 7.10 2.02 3.23
C ARG A 131 7.99 1.25 2.28
N LEU A 132 7.53 1.08 1.04
CA LEU A 132 8.29 0.40 0.00
C LEU A 132 9.61 1.13 -0.29
N ALA A 133 9.57 2.46 -0.47
CA ALA A 133 10.76 3.28 -0.66
C ALA A 133 11.72 3.19 0.54
N SER A 134 11.20 3.26 1.76
CA SER A 134 12.01 3.11 2.98
C SER A 134 12.71 1.76 3.05
N ALA A 135 12.03 0.66 2.72
CA ALA A 135 12.60 -0.68 2.73
C ALA A 135 13.76 -0.85 1.71
N LEU A 136 13.76 -0.08 0.62
CA LEU A 136 14.83 -0.09 -0.37
C LEU A 136 16.06 0.69 0.07
N VAL A 137 15.86 1.88 0.65
CA VAL A 137 16.94 2.82 0.99
C VAL A 137 17.56 2.49 2.35
N ARG A 138 16.75 2.01 3.29
CA ARG A 138 17.15 1.71 4.67
C ARG A 138 16.68 0.30 5.05
N PRO A 139 17.29 -0.76 4.48
CA PRO A 139 16.95 -2.12 4.88
C PRO A 139 17.22 -2.31 6.37
N GLY A 140 16.35 -3.07 7.06
CA GLY A 140 16.51 -3.38 8.48
C GLY A 140 17.77 -4.23 8.75
N ALA A 141 18.41 -4.02 9.90
CA ALA A 141 19.66 -4.70 10.27
C ALA A 141 19.49 -6.23 10.36
N ALA A 142 18.30 -6.64 10.79
CA ALA A 142 17.89 -8.02 11.03
C ALA A 142 16.86 -8.51 10.00
N ALA A 143 16.70 -7.79 8.87
CA ALA A 143 15.79 -8.23 7.82
C ALA A 143 16.30 -9.56 7.23
N ALA A 144 15.42 -10.54 7.07
CA ALA A 144 15.77 -11.80 6.41
C ALA A 144 16.33 -11.51 5.00
N ALA A 145 17.28 -12.33 4.54
CA ALA A 145 18.05 -12.10 3.32
C ALA A 145 17.16 -11.81 2.08
N ASP A 146 15.97 -12.41 2.04
CA ASP A 146 15.04 -12.31 0.91
C ASP A 146 14.07 -11.12 0.99
N VAL A 147 13.99 -10.41 2.14
CA VAL A 147 13.08 -9.26 2.31
C VAL A 147 13.39 -8.17 1.27
N ARG A 148 14.63 -7.74 1.22
CA ARG A 148 15.04 -6.64 0.34
C ARG A 148 14.92 -7.01 -1.15
N PRO A 149 15.37 -8.18 -1.62
CA PRO A 149 15.10 -8.65 -2.98
C PRO A 149 13.62 -8.63 -3.35
N VAL A 150 12.74 -9.14 -2.47
CA VAL A 150 11.29 -9.15 -2.70
C VAL A 150 10.72 -7.73 -2.78
N MET A 151 11.09 -6.85 -1.85
CA MET A 151 10.66 -5.45 -1.87
C MET A 151 11.15 -4.71 -3.14
N ARG A 152 12.39 -5.00 -3.58
CA ARG A 152 12.92 -4.46 -4.83
C ARG A 152 12.14 -4.95 -6.05
N GLN A 153 11.79 -6.24 -6.09
CA GLN A 153 10.96 -6.78 -7.16
C GLN A 153 9.58 -6.11 -7.19
N ALA A 154 8.91 -6.01 -6.04
CA ALA A 154 7.60 -5.36 -5.93
C ALA A 154 7.66 -3.89 -6.39
N ALA A 155 8.74 -3.18 -6.05
CA ALA A 155 8.99 -1.81 -6.50
C ALA A 155 9.20 -1.71 -8.02
N LEU A 156 9.98 -2.60 -8.63
CA LEU A 156 10.16 -2.61 -10.08
C LEU A 156 8.85 -2.88 -10.83
N GLN A 157 8.04 -3.82 -10.32
CA GLN A 157 6.73 -4.13 -10.90
C GLN A 157 5.77 -2.93 -10.78
N LEU A 158 5.72 -2.28 -9.62
CA LEU A 158 4.91 -1.08 -9.42
C LEU A 158 5.38 0.06 -10.32
N GLN A 159 6.69 0.28 -10.46
CA GLN A 159 7.25 1.28 -11.35
C GLN A 159 6.80 1.05 -12.80
N ALA A 160 6.82 -0.20 -13.27
CA ALA A 160 6.35 -0.55 -14.61
C ALA A 160 4.84 -0.28 -14.77
N ARG A 161 4.02 -0.65 -13.78
CA ARG A 161 2.57 -0.39 -13.78
C ARG A 161 2.25 1.11 -13.80
N LEU A 162 3.00 1.92 -13.05
CA LEU A 162 2.87 3.38 -13.03
C LEU A 162 3.20 4.00 -14.39
N LYS A 163 4.30 3.58 -15.02
CA LYS A 163 4.68 4.03 -16.38
C LYS A 163 3.58 3.70 -17.39
N LEU A 164 3.14 2.44 -17.43
CA LEU A 164 2.05 2.00 -18.30
C LEU A 164 0.76 2.81 -18.07
N ALA A 165 0.43 3.10 -16.82
CA ALA A 165 -0.76 3.86 -16.48
C ALA A 165 -0.66 5.34 -16.89
N LEU A 166 0.54 5.93 -16.91
CA LEU A 166 0.78 7.31 -17.32
C LEU A 166 0.86 7.47 -18.85
N ASP A 167 1.50 6.51 -19.53
CA ASP A 167 1.75 6.55 -20.97
C ASP A 167 0.53 6.06 -21.79
N GLY A 168 -0.29 5.20 -21.20
CA GLY A 168 -1.46 4.60 -21.84
C GLY A 168 -2.63 5.59 -22.07
N PRO A 169 -3.65 5.19 -22.84
CA PRO A 169 -4.82 6.03 -23.13
C PRO A 169 -5.53 6.54 -21.87
N ALA A 170 -5.64 5.69 -20.84
CA ALA A 170 -6.21 6.06 -19.56
C ALA A 170 -5.44 7.19 -18.86
N GLY A 171 -4.11 7.28 -19.04
CA GLY A 171 -3.28 8.35 -18.50
C GLY A 171 -3.63 9.72 -19.05
N ARG A 172 -4.14 9.79 -20.29
CA ARG A 172 -4.54 11.04 -20.98
C ARG A 172 -5.92 11.52 -20.56
N THR A 173 -6.78 10.61 -20.08
CA THR A 173 -8.16 10.92 -19.64
C THR A 173 -8.27 11.10 -18.13
N ARG A 174 -7.21 10.85 -17.35
CA ARG A 174 -7.20 11.09 -15.90
C ARG A 174 -7.24 12.59 -15.59
N SER A 175 -7.86 12.93 -14.47
CA SER A 175 -7.81 14.30 -13.94
C SER A 175 -6.36 14.74 -13.63
N ALA A 176 -6.10 16.04 -13.70
CA ALA A 176 -4.79 16.62 -13.42
C ALA A 176 -4.25 16.21 -12.04
N LEU A 177 -5.11 16.17 -11.02
CA LEU A 177 -4.75 15.76 -9.67
C LEU A 177 -4.28 14.30 -9.60
N VAL A 178 -4.98 13.38 -10.28
CA VAL A 178 -4.61 11.96 -10.28
C VAL A 178 -3.32 11.76 -11.07
N ARG A 179 -3.16 12.46 -12.20
CA ARG A 179 -1.92 12.42 -12.98
C ARG A 179 -0.72 12.88 -12.15
N ALA A 180 -0.82 14.02 -11.47
CA ALA A 180 0.22 14.53 -10.59
C ALA A 180 0.59 13.54 -9.48
N HIS A 181 -0.41 12.90 -8.84
CA HIS A 181 -0.19 11.88 -7.82
C HIS A 181 0.58 10.66 -8.36
N LEU A 182 0.26 10.19 -9.57
CA LEU A 182 0.95 9.04 -10.18
C LEU A 182 2.37 9.40 -10.64
N GLU A 183 2.58 10.61 -11.16
CA GLU A 183 3.90 11.14 -11.55
C GLU A 183 4.81 11.27 -10.32
N ASP A 184 4.32 11.88 -9.24
CA ASP A 184 5.04 11.98 -7.96
C ASP A 184 5.38 10.59 -7.38
N SER A 185 4.42 9.67 -7.46
CA SER A 185 4.62 8.28 -7.03
C SER A 185 5.72 7.59 -7.83
N LEU A 186 5.73 7.78 -9.16
CA LEU A 186 6.72 7.22 -10.05
C LEU A 186 8.11 7.81 -9.79
N ALA A 187 8.20 9.13 -9.60
CA ALA A 187 9.44 9.83 -9.30
C ALA A 187 10.05 9.31 -7.98
N THR A 188 9.27 9.33 -6.90
CA THR A 188 9.67 8.83 -5.57
C THR A 188 10.19 7.38 -5.64
N LEU A 189 9.47 6.49 -6.33
CA LEU A 189 9.88 5.09 -6.45
C LEU A 189 11.15 4.92 -7.29
N SER A 190 11.28 5.70 -8.36
CA SER A 190 12.44 5.68 -9.24
C SER A 190 13.70 6.12 -8.51
N ASP A 191 13.59 7.15 -7.68
CA ASP A 191 14.70 7.64 -6.86
C ASP A 191 15.08 6.62 -5.79
N ALA A 192 14.11 6.02 -5.10
CA ALA A 192 14.38 4.97 -4.12
C ALA A 192 15.05 3.72 -4.73
N LEU A 193 14.69 3.34 -5.96
CA LEU A 193 15.28 2.19 -6.66
C LEU A 193 16.74 2.43 -7.10
N LYS A 194 17.11 3.69 -7.36
CA LYS A 194 18.45 4.14 -7.76
C LYS A 194 19.33 4.52 -6.57
N ALA A 195 18.74 4.87 -5.44
CA ALA A 195 19.46 5.34 -4.28
C ALA A 195 20.49 4.31 -3.81
N PRO A 196 21.71 4.76 -3.43
CA PRO A 196 22.65 3.88 -2.75
C PRO A 196 22.06 3.44 -1.41
N LEU A 197 22.43 2.25 -0.95
CA LEU A 197 22.02 1.78 0.37
C LEU A 197 22.62 2.69 1.43
N ALA A 198 21.77 3.24 2.30
CA ALA A 198 22.25 3.90 3.50
C ALA A 198 22.93 2.83 4.36
N LYS A 199 24.25 2.93 4.53
CA LYS A 199 24.97 2.11 5.51
C LYS A 199 24.38 2.44 6.87
N GLN A 200 23.92 1.42 7.59
CA GLN A 200 23.61 1.59 9.00
C GLN A 200 24.94 1.88 9.70
N GLY A 201 25.04 3.05 10.34
CA GLY A 201 26.19 3.38 11.17
C GLY A 201 26.35 2.31 12.24
N VAL A 202 27.56 1.76 12.33
CA VAL A 202 28.00 0.86 13.41
C VAL A 202 28.24 1.71 14.66
#